data_AF-A0A2H0PYV4-F1
#
_entry.id   AF-A0A2H0PYV4-F1
#
_cell.length_a   1.000
_cell.length_b   1.000
_cell.length_c   1.000
_cell.angle_alpha   90.00
_cell.angle_beta   90.00
_cell.angle_gamma   90.00
#
_symmetry.space_group_name_H-M   'P 1'
#
loop_
_entity.id
_entity.type
_entity.pdbx_description
1 polymer ?
#
loop_
_entity_poly.entity_id
_entity_poly.type
_entity_poly.pdbx_seq_one_letter_code
_entity_poly.pdbx_strand_id
1 'polypeptide(L)'
;NLESADDPILIPVFSAKILEALGFKPEVSECLHCREKLQPVQNYWDDIEGGVICQSCHEKFGHGGKIDNDIVKILRLIFTHDFNVSTKLKIDDQYKKDVGAVLENYIEGIIEKELKSKKFLKEISDN
;
A
#
# COMPACT_ATOMS: atom_id res chain seq x y z
N ASN A 1 21.18 -5.02 17.84
CA ASN A 1 21.93 -3.86 17.32
C ASN A 1 20.97 -2.69 17.26
N LEU A 2 21.24 -1.65 18.05
CA LEU A 2 20.39 -0.45 18.15
C LEU A 2 20.60 0.51 16.96
N GLU A 3 21.63 0.31 16.14
CA GLU A 3 21.88 1.11 14.93
C GLU A 3 20.83 0.91 13.83
N SER A 4 20.06 -0.19 13.87
CA SER A 4 18.94 -0.42 12.94
C SER A 4 17.63 0.19 13.41
N ALA A 5 17.56 0.78 14.62
CA ALA A 5 16.32 1.28 15.21
C ALA A 5 15.86 2.63 14.63
N ASP A 6 16.77 3.38 14.00
CA ASP A 6 16.48 4.68 13.40
C ASP A 6 16.32 4.64 11.87
N ASP A 7 16.37 3.45 11.26
CA ASP A 7 16.18 3.32 9.80
C ASP A 7 14.70 3.61 9.43
N PRO A 8 14.42 4.59 8.55
CA PRO A 8 13.06 4.92 8.14
C PRO A 8 12.26 3.76 7.53
N ILE A 9 12.93 2.67 7.10
CA ILE A 9 12.25 1.48 6.54
C ILE A 9 11.48 0.68 7.60
N LEU A 10 11.78 0.87 8.88
CA LEU A 10 11.15 0.10 9.96
C LEU A 10 9.63 0.30 10.01
N ILE A 11 9.18 1.55 9.85
CA ILE A 11 7.75 1.89 9.87
C ILE A 11 7.02 1.22 8.69
N PRO A 12 7.45 1.37 7.41
CA PRO A 12 6.88 0.62 6.29
C PRO A 12 6.79 -0.88 6.50
N VAL A 13 7.85 -1.50 7.02
CA VAL A 13 7.90 -2.96 7.21
C VAL A 13 6.93 -3.40 8.31
N PHE A 14 6.85 -2.64 9.39
CA PHE A 14 5.90 -2.90 10.46
C PHE A 14 4.45 -2.75 9.97
N SER A 15 4.16 -1.67 9.24
CA SER A 15 2.86 -1.43 8.60
C SER A 15 2.48 -2.57 7.65
N ALA A 16 3.41 -3.01 6.79
CA ALA A 16 3.19 -4.13 5.88
C ALA A 16 2.82 -5.42 6.64
N LYS A 17 3.54 -5.74 7.73
CA LYS A 17 3.25 -6.92 8.56
C LYS A 17 1.88 -6.86 9.23
N ILE A 18 1.47 -5.68 9.73
CA ILE A 18 0.13 -5.48 10.29
C ILE A 18 -0.94 -5.69 9.21
N LEU A 19 -0.77 -5.06 8.05
CA LEU A 19 -1.70 -5.19 6.93
C LEU A 19 -1.86 -6.65 6.50
N GLU A 20 -0.75 -7.40 6.36
CA GLU A 20 -0.79 -8.83 6.04
C GLU A 20 -1.52 -9.64 7.12
N ALA A 21 -1.22 -9.40 8.40
CA ALA A 21 -1.84 -10.11 9.52
C ALA A 21 -3.36 -9.86 9.62
N LEU A 22 -3.81 -8.68 9.21
CA LEU A 22 -5.22 -8.28 9.20
C LEU A 22 -5.95 -8.64 7.89
N GLY A 23 -5.25 -9.18 6.89
CA GLY A 23 -5.84 -9.53 5.59
C GLY A 23 -6.05 -8.34 4.65
N PHE A 24 -5.40 -7.21 4.91
CA PHE A 24 -5.41 -5.99 4.09
C PHE A 24 -4.12 -5.84 3.26
N LYS A 25 -3.51 -6.95 2.84
CA LYS A 25 -2.33 -6.90 1.97
C LYS A 25 -2.71 -6.26 0.63
N PRO A 26 -2.08 -5.15 0.22
CA PRO A 26 -2.39 -4.53 -1.07
C PRO A 26 -1.81 -5.32 -2.24
N GLU A 27 -2.49 -5.26 -3.39
CA GLU A 27 -2.00 -5.85 -4.64
C GLU A 27 -1.05 -4.88 -5.36
N VAL A 28 0.21 -5.28 -5.49
CA VAL A 28 1.29 -4.45 -6.06
C VAL A 28 2.02 -5.14 -7.21
N SER A 29 1.62 -6.36 -7.58
CA SER A 29 2.26 -7.16 -8.64
C SER A 29 1.48 -7.10 -9.96
N GLU A 30 0.15 -7.16 -9.86
CA GLU A 30 -0.78 -7.10 -10.98
C GLU A 30 -1.69 -5.88 -10.87
N CYS A 31 -2.20 -5.39 -11.99
CA CYS A 31 -3.19 -4.32 -11.95
C CYS A 31 -4.48 -4.81 -11.29
N LEU A 32 -5.02 -4.03 -10.36
CA LEU A 32 -6.29 -4.32 -9.68
C LEU A 32 -7.44 -4.66 -10.64
N HIS A 33 -7.51 -3.98 -11.79
CA HIS A 33 -8.62 -4.12 -12.72
C HIS A 33 -8.40 -5.15 -13.83
N CYS A 34 -7.29 -5.06 -14.58
CA CYS A 34 -7.05 -5.97 -15.71
C CYS A 34 -6.27 -7.23 -15.35
N ARG A 35 -5.72 -7.32 -14.13
CA ARG A 35 -4.86 -8.41 -13.66
C ARG A 35 -3.58 -8.64 -14.47
N GLU A 36 -3.26 -7.76 -15.41
CA GLU A 36 -1.98 -7.81 -16.11
C GLU A 36 -0.84 -7.43 -15.15
N LYS A 37 0.32 -8.07 -15.35
CA LYS A 37 1.53 -7.76 -14.59
C LYS A 37 1.92 -6.30 -14.81
N LEU A 38 2.10 -5.58 -13.71
CA LEU A 38 2.47 -4.17 -13.73
C LEU A 38 3.88 -3.97 -14.29
N GLN A 39 3.97 -3.13 -15.32
CA GLN A 39 5.22 -2.74 -15.97
C GLN A 39 5.81 -1.49 -15.32
N PRO A 40 7.13 -1.23 -15.44
CA PRO A 40 7.78 -0.03 -14.91
C PRO A 40 7.49 1.22 -15.78
N VAL A 41 6.21 1.50 -16.00
CA VAL A 41 5.65 2.68 -16.68
C VAL A 41 4.79 3.44 -15.68
N GLN A 42 4.17 4.57 -16.05
CA GLN A 42 3.30 5.29 -15.11
C GLN A 42 2.21 4.35 -14.55
N ASN A 43 2.20 4.21 -13.23
CA ASN A 43 1.20 3.45 -12.50
C ASN A 43 0.48 4.36 -11.50
N TYR A 44 -0.62 3.87 -10.95
CA TYR A 44 -1.49 4.61 -10.05
C TYR A 44 -1.75 3.79 -8.81
N TRP A 45 -1.83 4.41 -7.65
CA TRP A 45 -2.17 3.80 -6.38
C TRP A 45 -3.60 4.17 -6.00
N ASP A 46 -4.39 3.17 -5.64
CA ASP A 46 -5.75 3.35 -5.15
C ASP A 46 -5.84 2.86 -3.70
N ASP A 47 -5.95 3.80 -2.76
CA ASP A 47 -6.11 3.52 -1.33
C ASP A 47 -7.45 2.85 -1.01
N ILE A 48 -8.48 3.06 -1.84
CA ILE A 48 -9.83 2.54 -1.60
C ILE A 48 -9.88 1.06 -1.96
N GLU A 49 -9.34 0.69 -3.12
CA GLU A 49 -9.30 -0.69 -3.61
C GLU A 49 -8.08 -1.46 -3.10
N GLY A 50 -7.07 -0.77 -2.59
CA GLY A 50 -5.91 -1.37 -1.92
C GLY A 50 -4.91 -1.97 -2.90
N GLY A 51 -4.37 -1.16 -3.80
CA GLY A 51 -3.37 -1.65 -4.73
C GLY A 51 -3.06 -0.72 -5.90
N VAL A 52 -2.37 -1.28 -6.89
CA VAL A 52 -1.85 -0.53 -8.03
C VAL A 52 -2.69 -0.76 -9.28
N ILE A 53 -2.96 0.33 -10.01
CA ILE A 53 -3.68 0.38 -11.27
C ILE A 53 -2.69 0.77 -12.39
N CYS A 54 -2.74 0.06 -13.52
CA CYS A 54 -1.93 0.41 -14.70
C CYS A 54 -2.52 1.63 -15.42
N GLN A 55 -1.70 2.30 -16.23
CA GLN A 55 -2.12 3.50 -16.97
C GLN A 55 -3.42 3.32 -17.77
N SER A 56 -3.57 2.21 -18.51
CA SER A 56 -4.75 1.98 -19.34
C SER A 56 -6.04 1.86 -18.52
N CYS A 57 -5.97 1.23 -17.35
CA CYS A 57 -7.13 1.12 -16.46
C CYS A 57 -7.41 2.44 -15.75
N HIS A 58 -6.38 3.20 -15.37
CA HIS A 58 -6.57 4.55 -14.82
C HIS A 58 -7.25 5.47 -15.83
N GLU A 59 -6.78 5.53 -17.07
CA GLU A 59 -7.38 6.36 -18.13
C GLU A 59 -8.85 5.97 -18.41
N LYS A 60 -9.20 4.70 -18.22
CA LYS A 60 -10.55 4.18 -18.43
C LYS A 60 -11.52 4.53 -17.29
N PHE A 61 -11.08 4.45 -16.04
CA PHE A 61 -11.96 4.53 -14.86
C PHE A 61 -11.76 5.80 -14.02
N GLY A 62 -10.60 6.45 -14.10
CA GLY A 62 -10.27 7.69 -13.37
C GLY A 62 -9.90 7.47 -11.89
N HIS A 63 -9.61 6.24 -11.49
CA HIS A 63 -9.31 5.84 -10.10
C HIS A 63 -7.81 5.94 -9.76
N GLY A 64 -7.50 6.23 -8.50
CA GLY A 64 -6.13 6.28 -7.96
C GLY A 64 -5.32 7.54 -8.32
N GLY A 65 -4.28 7.77 -7.51
CA GLY A 65 -3.29 8.84 -7.70
C GLY A 65 -1.99 8.31 -8.31
N LYS A 66 -1.19 9.15 -8.96
CA LYS A 66 0.11 8.73 -9.52
C LYS A 66 1.02 8.17 -8.41
N ILE A 67 1.71 7.07 -8.70
CA ILE A 67 2.74 6.50 -7.83
C ILE A 67 4.05 6.29 -8.60
N ASP A 68 5.17 6.52 -7.92
CA ASP A 68 6.50 6.25 -8.46
C ASP A 68 6.75 4.73 -8.55
N ASN A 69 7.40 4.28 -9.62
CA ASN A 69 7.71 2.87 -9.81
C ASN A 69 8.71 2.31 -8.80
N ASP A 70 9.62 3.14 -8.28
CA ASP A 70 10.53 2.73 -7.22
C ASP A 70 9.79 2.52 -5.90
N ILE A 71 8.75 3.31 -5.60
CA ILE A 71 7.86 3.06 -4.47
C ILE A 71 7.14 1.72 -4.67
N VAL A 72 6.56 1.46 -5.86
CA VAL A 72 5.91 0.16 -6.17
C VAL A 72 6.89 -1.01 -6.03
N LYS A 73 8.14 -0.83 -6.46
CA LYS A 73 9.20 -1.85 -6.33
C LYS A 73 9.55 -2.14 -4.88
N ILE A 74 9.63 -1.11 -4.03
CA ILE A 74 9.89 -1.28 -2.60
C ILE A 74 8.69 -1.92 -1.91
N LEU A 75 7.45 -1.53 -2.24
CA LEU A 75 6.24 -2.19 -1.77
C LEU A 75 6.26 -3.69 -2.09
N ARG A 76 6.55 -4.06 -3.35
CA ARG A 76 6.72 -5.49 -3.73
C ARG A 76 7.73 -6.19 -2.85
N LEU A 77 8.86 -5.54 -2.59
CA LEU A 77 9.95 -6.11 -1.80
C LEU A 77 9.54 -6.33 -0.34
N ILE A 78 8.96 -5.34 0.33
CA ILE A 78 8.57 -5.45 1.75
C ILE A 78 7.45 -6.48 1.97
N PHE A 79 6.59 -6.69 0.97
CA PHE A 79 5.50 -7.67 0.99
C PHE A 79 5.94 -9.08 0.52
N THR A 80 7.24 -9.31 0.31
CA THR A 80 7.78 -10.67 0.15
C THR A 80 8.00 -11.33 1.51
N HIS A 81 7.76 -12.64 1.59
CA HIS A 81 7.90 -13.39 2.85
C HIS A 81 9.31 -13.35 3.46
N ASP A 82 10.34 -13.21 2.64
CA ASP A 82 11.74 -13.27 3.07
C ASP A 82 12.34 -11.88 3.37
N PHE A 83 11.54 -10.81 3.34
CA PHE A 83 12.08 -9.48 3.59
C PHE A 83 12.54 -9.32 5.04
N ASN A 84 13.83 -9.05 5.21
CA ASN A 84 14.43 -8.70 6.48
C ASN A 84 15.00 -7.28 6.40
N VAL A 85 14.79 -6.47 7.43
CA VAL A 85 15.39 -5.13 7.56
C VAL A 85 16.92 -5.19 7.53
N SER A 86 17.53 -6.32 7.91
CA SER A 86 18.97 -6.55 7.80
C SER A 86 19.46 -6.82 6.37
N THR A 87 18.56 -6.91 5.40
CA THR A 87 18.94 -7.08 3.99
C THR A 87 19.74 -5.85 3.59
N LYS A 88 20.95 -6.04 3.05
CA LYS A 88 21.87 -4.96 2.63
C LYS A 88 21.39 -4.20 1.39
N LEU A 89 20.09 -3.99 1.26
CA LEU A 89 19.52 -3.23 0.17
C LEU A 89 19.72 -1.74 0.46
N LYS A 90 20.47 -1.06 -0.41
CA LYS A 90 20.60 0.39 -0.36
C LYS A 90 19.35 1.01 -0.97
N ILE A 91 18.40 1.38 -0.11
CA ILE A 91 17.23 2.19 -0.46
C ILE A 91 17.51 3.60 0.04
N ASP A 92 17.25 4.62 -0.78
CA ASP A 92 17.35 6.01 -0.33
C ASP A 92 16.32 6.29 0.77
N ASP A 93 16.70 7.06 1.79
CA ASP A 93 15.82 7.40 2.91
C ASP A 93 14.56 8.15 2.46
N GLN A 94 14.62 8.90 1.37
CA GLN A 94 13.44 9.53 0.79
C GLN A 94 12.40 8.49 0.36
N TYR A 95 12.80 7.48 -0.40
CA TYR A 95 11.88 6.43 -0.84
C TYR A 95 11.32 5.62 0.32
N LYS A 96 12.11 5.39 1.39
CA LYS A 96 11.61 4.72 2.60
C LYS A 96 10.48 5.52 3.24
N LYS A 97 10.63 6.84 3.34
CA LYS A 97 9.61 7.74 3.89
C LYS A 97 8.38 7.81 2.99
N ASP A 98 8.57 7.88 1.67
CA ASP A 98 7.46 7.93 0.71
C ASP A 98 6.62 6.65 0.75
N VAL A 99 7.26 5.48 0.85
CA VAL A 99 6.56 4.20 1.06
C VAL A 99 5.80 4.21 2.39
N GLY A 100 6.40 4.78 3.45
CA GLY A 100 5.75 4.97 4.74
C GLY A 100 4.46 5.77 4.62
N ALA A 101 4.51 6.92 3.94
CA ALA A 101 3.34 7.77 3.71
C ALA A 101 2.25 7.07 2.89
N VAL A 102 2.61 6.29 1.86
CA VAL A 102 1.64 5.50 1.08
C VAL A 102 0.91 4.49 1.98
N LEU A 103 1.63 3.77 2.84
CA LEU A 103 1.02 2.79 3.73
C LEU A 103 0.22 3.43 4.87
N GLU A 104 0.66 4.59 5.37
CA GLU A 104 -0.06 5.37 6.38
C GLU A 104 -1.43 5.81 5.84
N ASN A 105 -1.47 6.45 4.67
CA ASN A 105 -2.72 6.87 4.03
C ASN A 105 -3.65 5.67 3.76
N TYR A 106 -3.09 4.54 3.32
CA TYR A 106 -3.87 3.33 3.10
C TYR A 106 -4.48 2.78 4.40
N ILE A 107 -3.70 2.76 5.48
CA ILE A 107 -4.18 2.34 6.81
C ILE A 107 -5.28 3.27 7.31
N GLU A 108 -5.11 4.59 7.17
CA GLU A 108 -6.14 5.57 7.52
C GLU A 108 -7.44 5.30 6.74
N GLY A 109 -7.34 5.06 5.44
CA GLY A 109 -8.49 4.71 4.59
C GLY A 109 -9.21 3.41 5.00
N ILE A 110 -8.48 2.42 5.50
CA ILE A 110 -9.07 1.19 6.06
C ILE A 110 -9.81 1.48 7.37
N ILE A 111 -9.19 2.24 8.27
CA ILE A 111 -9.76 2.56 9.59
C ILE A 111 -11.02 3.42 9.45
N GLU A 112 -11.02 4.40 8.55
CA GLU A 112 -12.22 5.23 8.29
C GLU A 112 -13.40 4.44 7.69
N LYS A 113 -13.13 3.32 7.00
CA LYS A 113 -14.18 2.43 6.48
C LYS A 113 -14.86 1.60 7.57
N GLU A 114 -14.15 1.26 8.65
CA GLU A 114 -14.72 0.75 9.90
C GLU A 114 -15.53 1.87 10.54
N LEU A 115 -16.78 2.07 10.06
CA LEU A 115 -17.95 2.68 10.72
C LEU A 115 -19.04 3.08 9.70
N LYS A 116 -18.86 2.96 8.38
CA LYS A 116 -19.97 3.20 7.42
C LYS A 116 -21.04 2.11 7.47
N SER A 117 -20.65 0.84 7.62
CA SER A 117 -21.59 -0.27 7.82
C SER A 117 -22.29 -0.19 9.19
N LYS A 118 -21.56 0.14 10.26
CA LYS A 118 -22.15 0.42 11.58
C LYS A 118 -23.11 1.61 11.55
N LYS A 119 -22.75 2.69 10.84
CA LYS A 119 -23.60 3.87 10.64
C LYS A 119 -24.87 3.51 9.86
N PHE A 120 -24.73 2.76 8.76
CA PHE A 120 -25.86 2.27 7.97
C PHE A 120 -26.78 1.32 8.76
N LEU A 121 -26.21 0.37 9.52
CA LEU A 121 -27.00 -0.51 10.39
C LEU A 121 -27.76 0.28 11.46
N LYS A 122 -27.16 1.34 12.00
CA LYS A 122 -27.84 2.26 12.92
C LYS A 122 -28.98 3.03 12.23
N GLU A 123 -28.74 3.52 11.02
CA GLU A 123 -29.75 4.22 10.21
C GLU A 123 -30.95 3.31 9.84
N ILE A 124 -30.74 2.01 9.69
CA ILE A 124 -31.81 1.03 9.45
C ILE A 124 -32.52 0.64 10.76
N SER A 125 -31.80 0.49 11.87
CA SER A 125 -32.41 0.11 13.15
C SER A 125 -33.21 1.24 13.81
N ASP A 126 -32.92 2.49 13.44
CA ASP A 126 -33.60 3.69 13.94
C ASP A 126 -34.79 4.10 13.04
N ASN A 127 -35.15 3.29 12.03
CA ASN A 127 -36.39 3.38 11.24
C ASN A 127 -37.34 2.21 11.54
#